data_AF-A0A971BKT1-F1
#
_entry.id   AF-A0A971BKT1-F1
#
_cell.length_a   1.000
_cell.length_b   1.000
_cell.length_c   1.000
_cell.angle_alpha   90.00
_cell.angle_beta   90.00
_cell.angle_gamma   90.00
#
_symmetry.space_group_name_H-M   'P 1'
#
loop_
_entity.id
_entity.type
_entity.pdbx_description
1 polymer ?
#
loop_
_entity_poly.entity_id
_entity_poly.type
_entity_poly.pdbx_seq_one_letter_code
_entity_poly.pdbx_strand_id
1 'polypeptide(L)'
;MISWHQGNNCYRAILAQLNYLDSVYENKVELKDLYAELCELAFYIMEQDPQRVSRGVDQLIASLEDFKSICASDLNPEISTLFTELQTHLTYLKIEYGA
;
A
#
# COMPACT_ATOMS: atom_id res chain seq x y z
N MET A 1 -8.95 14.98 16.02
CA MET A 1 -9.23 15.33 14.61
C MET A 1 -7.96 15.47 13.75
N ILE A 2 -6.80 14.99 14.21
CA ILE A 2 -5.51 15.07 13.49
C ILE A 2 -5.25 13.79 12.65
N SER A 3 -5.81 12.65 13.05
CA SER A 3 -5.58 11.33 12.44
C SER A 3 -6.02 11.23 10.98
N TRP A 4 -7.13 11.88 10.59
CA TRP A 4 -7.62 11.82 9.20
C TRP A 4 -6.65 12.49 8.20
N HIS A 5 -6.01 13.60 8.57
CA HIS A 5 -5.00 14.25 7.72
C HIS A 5 -3.75 13.39 7.58
N GLN A 6 -3.32 12.73 8.66
CA GLN A 6 -2.17 11.84 8.66
C GLN A 6 -2.44 10.57 7.83
N GLY A 7 -3.62 9.96 7.96
CA GLY A 7 -4.04 8.82 7.15
C GLY A 7 -4.07 9.15 5.66
N ASN A 8 -4.65 10.29 5.27
CA ASN A 8 -4.64 10.76 3.89
C ASN A 8 -3.22 11.01 3.35
N ASN A 9 -2.34 11.61 4.15
CA ASN A 9 -0.97 11.85 3.72
C ASN A 9 -0.22 10.52 3.52
N CYS A 10 -0.42 9.55 4.41
CA CYS A 10 0.20 8.24 4.28
C CYS A 10 -0.35 7.47 3.07
N TYR A 11 -1.66 7.51 2.83
CA TYR A 11 -2.28 6.99 1.61
C TYR A 11 -1.63 7.59 0.34
N ARG A 12 -1.43 8.90 0.30
CA ARG A 12 -0.79 9.57 -0.86
C ARG A 12 0.66 9.14 -1.06
N ALA A 13 1.40 8.86 0.01
CA ALA A 13 2.75 8.32 -0.07
C ALA A 13 2.76 6.90 -0.68
N ILE A 14 1.84 6.04 -0.23
CA ILE A 14 1.67 4.68 -0.77
C ILE A 14 1.32 4.75 -2.27
N LEU A 15 0.37 5.61 -2.65
CA LEU A 15 0.00 5.80 -4.05
C LEU A 15 1.18 6.28 -4.91
N ALA A 16 2.00 7.20 -4.40
CA ALA A 16 3.18 7.68 -5.11
C ALA A 16 4.22 6.56 -5.33
N GLN A 17 4.46 5.72 -4.32
CA GLN A 17 5.36 4.58 -4.42
C GLN A 17 4.84 3.50 -5.37
N LEU A 18 3.53 3.20 -5.34
CA LEU A 18 2.93 2.23 -6.26
C LEU A 18 2.96 2.74 -7.71
N ASN A 19 2.75 4.04 -7.93
CA ASN A 19 2.93 4.68 -9.24
C ASN A 19 4.38 4.60 -9.72
N TYR A 20 5.34 4.80 -8.81
CA TYR A 20 6.75 4.67 -9.15
C TYR A 20 7.12 3.22 -9.46
N LEU A 21 6.60 2.26 -8.69
CA LEU A 21 6.74 0.83 -8.95
C LEU A 21 6.19 0.46 -10.33
N ASP A 22 5.01 0.97 -10.72
CA ASP A 22 4.46 0.79 -12.07
C ASP A 22 5.33 1.42 -13.18
N SER A 23 6.13 2.43 -12.87
CA SER A 23 7.04 3.05 -13.84
C SER A 23 8.32 2.26 -14.07
N VAL A 24 8.78 1.50 -13.05
CA VAL A 24 10.05 0.75 -13.10
C VAL A 24 9.86 -0.76 -13.28
N TYR A 25 8.66 -1.29 -13.02
CA TYR A 25 8.35 -2.71 -13.17
C TYR A 25 7.72 -3.00 -14.53
N GLU A 26 8.30 -3.94 -15.28
CA GLU A 26 7.90 -4.22 -16.67
C GLU A 26 6.55 -4.93 -16.78
N ASN A 27 6.18 -5.79 -15.82
CA ASN A 27 4.95 -6.59 -15.87
C ASN A 27 3.78 -5.93 -15.10
N LYS A 28 3.05 -5.06 -15.78
CA LYS A 28 1.98 -4.25 -15.18
C LYS A 28 0.71 -5.01 -14.81
N VAL A 29 0.54 -6.27 -15.24
CA VAL A 29 -0.72 -7.01 -15.03
C VAL A 29 -0.98 -7.24 -13.54
N GLU A 30 0.08 -7.54 -12.79
CA GLU A 30 -0.01 -7.89 -11.36
C GLU A 30 -0.18 -6.68 -10.44
N LEU A 31 0.13 -5.47 -10.92
CA LEU A 31 -0.06 -4.24 -10.14
C LEU A 31 -1.53 -3.82 -10.05
N LYS A 32 -2.39 -4.32 -10.94
CA LYS A 32 -3.81 -3.92 -11.00
C LYS A 32 -4.57 -4.23 -9.71
N ASP A 33 -4.28 -5.37 -9.10
CA ASP A 33 -4.97 -5.81 -7.88
C ASP A 33 -4.56 -4.91 -6.70
N LEU A 34 -3.27 -4.56 -6.60
CA LEU A 34 -2.78 -3.59 -5.61
C LEU A 34 -3.43 -2.22 -5.78
N TYR A 35 -3.63 -1.73 -7.02
CA TYR A 35 -4.34 -0.47 -7.26
C TYR A 35 -5.81 -0.54 -6.85
N ALA A 36 -6.49 -1.66 -7.10
CA ALA A 36 -7.89 -1.84 -6.72
C ALA A 36 -8.05 -1.83 -5.20
N GLU A 37 -7.22 -2.58 -4.49
CA GLU A 37 -7.18 -2.60 -3.02
C GLU A 37 -6.82 -1.23 -2.43
N LEU A 38 -5.87 -0.52 -3.04
CA LEU A 38 -5.53 0.84 -2.63
C LEU A 38 -6.70 1.81 -2.84
N CYS A 39 -7.48 1.69 -3.92
CA CYS A 39 -8.67 2.51 -4.13
C CYS A 39 -9.75 2.22 -3.08
N GLU A 40 -9.95 0.96 -2.71
CA GLU A 40 -10.85 0.55 -1.65
C GLU A 40 -10.41 1.11 -0.28
N LEU A 41 -9.11 1.06 0.01
CA LEU A 41 -8.53 1.67 1.21
C LEU A 41 -8.79 3.19 1.27
N ALA A 42 -8.68 3.89 0.14
CA ALA A 42 -8.99 5.32 0.05
C ALA A 42 -10.46 5.59 0.44
N PHE A 43 -11.38 4.77 -0.06
CA PHE A 43 -12.79 4.85 0.30
C PHE A 43 -13.00 4.65 1.81
N TYR A 44 -12.35 3.65 2.43
CA TYR A 44 -12.45 3.41 3.86
C TYR A 44 -11.89 4.56 4.72
N ILE A 45 -10.79 5.18 4.28
CA ILE A 45 -10.22 6.37 4.94
C ILE A 45 -11.18 7.57 4.84
N MET A 46 -11.82 7.76 3.69
CA MET A 46 -12.81 8.83 3.49
C MET A 46 -14.05 8.65 4.37
N GLU A 47 -14.56 7.43 4.48
CA GLU A 47 -15.69 7.07 5.35
C GLU A 47 -15.34 7.11 6.85
N GLN A 48 -14.05 7.27 7.19
CA GLN A 48 -13.56 7.25 8.57
C GLN A 48 -13.95 5.95 9.31
N ASP A 49 -13.91 4.81 8.62
CA ASP A 49 -14.20 3.48 9.18
C ASP A 49 -12.89 2.76 9.55
N PRO A 50 -12.38 2.92 10.80
CA PRO A 50 -11.08 2.39 11.19
C PRO A 50 -10.99 0.87 11.10
N GLN A 51 -12.10 0.15 11.31
CA GLN A 51 -12.10 -1.31 11.22
C GLN A 51 -11.89 -1.78 9.78
N ARG A 52 -12.55 -1.13 8.81
CA ARG A 52 -12.34 -1.44 7.39
C ARG A 52 -11.00 -0.95 6.89
N VAL A 53 -10.51 0.19 7.35
CA VAL A 53 -9.13 0.64 7.05
C VAL A 53 -8.12 -0.40 7.53
N SER A 54 -8.21 -0.83 8.79
CA SER A 54 -7.30 -1.83 9.36
C SER A 54 -7.31 -3.16 8.58
N ARG A 55 -8.50 -3.67 8.22
CA ARG A 55 -8.61 -4.88 7.39
C ARG A 55 -8.10 -4.69 5.97
N GLY A 56 -8.37 -3.55 5.34
CA GLY A 56 -7.87 -3.23 4.01
C GLY A 56 -6.35 -3.11 3.99
N VAL A 57 -5.74 -2.56 5.04
CA VAL A 57 -4.28 -2.55 5.22
C VAL A 57 -3.73 -3.97 5.32
N ASP A 58 -4.38 -4.86 6.09
CA ASP A 58 -3.95 -6.25 6.22
C ASP A 58 -4.00 -7.01 4.89
N GLN A 59 -5.06 -6.79 4.12
CA GLN A 59 -5.19 -7.35 2.78
C GLN A 59 -4.08 -6.82 1.86
N LEU A 60 -3.87 -5.51 1.83
CA LEU A 60 -2.87 -4.90 0.97
C LEU A 60 -1.43 -5.31 1.33
N ILE A 61 -1.13 -5.53 2.62
CA ILE A 61 0.15 -6.10 3.04
C ILE A 61 0.32 -7.53 2.50
N ALA A 62 -0.71 -8.37 2.58
CA ALA A 62 -0.64 -9.74 2.08
C ALA A 62 -0.42 -9.75 0.55
N SER A 63 -1.21 -8.97 -0.19
CA SER A 63 -1.08 -8.83 -1.64
C SER A 63 0.29 -8.27 -2.04
N LEU A 64 0.86 -7.36 -1.23
CA LEU A 64 2.21 -6.82 -1.47
C LEU A 64 3.30 -7.88 -1.28
N GLU A 65 3.19 -8.74 -0.26
CA GLU A 65 4.14 -9.85 -0.04
C GLU A 65 4.03 -10.91 -1.14
N ASP A 66 2.80 -11.24 -1.55
CA ASP A 66 2.57 -12.15 -2.67
C ASP A 66 3.19 -11.59 -3.95
N PHE A 67 2.96 -10.31 -4.25
CA PHE A 67 3.56 -9.64 -5.41
C PHE A 67 5.09 -9.59 -5.33
N LYS A 68 5.66 -9.30 -4.15
CA LYS A 68 7.11 -9.33 -3.93
C LYS A 68 7.70 -10.72 -4.16
N SER A 69 6.98 -11.77 -3.79
CA SER A 69 7.42 -13.15 -4.02
C SER A 69 7.46 -13.50 -5.52
N ILE A 70 6.52 -12.96 -6.31
CA ILE A 70 6.50 -13.12 -7.77
C ILE A 70 7.65 -12.32 -8.41
N CYS A 71 7.93 -11.13 -7.89
CA CYS A 71 9.03 -10.28 -8.34
C CYS A 71 10.42 -10.79 -7.93
N ALA A 72 10.53 -11.82 -7.10
CA ALA A 72 11.78 -12.18 -6.42
C ALA A 72 12.97 -12.45 -7.36
N SER A 73 12.71 -12.90 -8.60
CA SER A 73 13.74 -13.11 -9.62
C SER A 73 14.27 -11.83 -10.26
N ASP A 74 13.47 -10.76 -10.25
CA ASP A 74 13.72 -9.49 -10.94
C ASP A 74 13.88 -8.29 -9.98
N LEU A 75 14.02 -8.57 -8.67
CA LEU A 75 14.23 -7.56 -7.65
C LEU A 75 15.59 -6.89 -7.81
N ASN A 76 15.63 -5.82 -8.60
CA ASN A 76 16.70 -4.84 -8.48
C ASN A 76 16.63 -4.18 -7.07
N PRO A 77 17.74 -3.61 -6.56
CA PRO A 77 17.77 -3.00 -5.23
C PRO A 77 16.76 -1.86 -5.04
N GLU A 78 16.40 -1.17 -6.12
CA GLU A 78 15.44 -0.08 -6.11
C GLU A 78 14.02 -0.58 -5.83
N ILE A 79 13.56 -1.62 -6.54
CA ILE A 79 12.26 -2.27 -6.31
C ILE A 79 12.21 -2.85 -4.89
N SER A 80 13.29 -3.48 -4.41
CA SER A 80 13.36 -3.96 -3.03
C SER A 80 13.19 -2.84 -2.00
N THR A 81 13.71 -1.65 -2.30
CA THR A 81 13.56 -0.47 -1.46
C THR A 81 12.09 -0.02 -1.45
N LEU A 82 11.44 0.04 -2.61
CA LEU A 82 10.03 0.41 -2.72
C LEU A 82 9.11 -0.51 -1.92
N PHE A 83 9.34 -1.83 -1.97
CA PHE A 83 8.58 -2.78 -1.14
C PHE A 83 8.74 -2.50 0.36
N THR A 84 9.96 -2.17 0.80
CA THR A 84 10.24 -1.85 2.20
C THR A 84 9.54 -0.56 2.64
N GLU A 85 9.54 0.46 1.79
CA GLU A 85 8.87 1.73 2.09
C GLU A 85 7.34 1.57 2.12
N LEU A 86 6.77 0.88 1.12
CA LEU A 86 5.33 0.57 1.08
C LEU A 86 4.89 -0.14 2.36
N GLN A 87 5.65 -1.15 2.79
CA GLN A 87 5.35 -1.90 4.01
C GLN A 87 5.46 -1.05 5.28
N THR A 88 6.41 -0.11 5.31
CA THR A 88 6.54 0.85 6.42
C THR A 88 5.31 1.76 6.52
N HIS A 89 4.83 2.30 5.39
CA HIS A 89 3.64 3.14 5.36
C HIS A 89 2.36 2.37 5.71
N LEU A 90 2.20 1.15 5.22
CA LEU A 90 1.08 0.29 5.58
C LEU A 90 1.08 -0.04 7.09
N THR A 91 2.25 -0.35 7.64
CA THR A 91 2.40 -0.58 9.09
C THR A 91 2.00 0.66 9.89
N TYR A 92 2.40 1.86 9.44
CA TYR A 92 1.98 3.11 10.06
C TYR A 92 0.46 3.29 10.04
N LEU A 93 -0.19 3.09 8.89
CA LEU A 93 -1.66 3.14 8.79
C LEU A 93 -2.33 2.14 9.73
N LYS A 94 -1.78 0.93 9.85
CA LYS A 94 -2.30 -0.08 10.78
C LYS A 94 -2.23 0.38 12.24
N ILE A 95 -1.14 1.03 12.64
CA ILE A 95 -1.00 1.57 14.00
C ILE A 95 -2.01 2.69 14.25
N GLU A 96 -2.21 3.58 13.28
CA GLU A 96 -3.13 4.72 13.40
C GLU A 96 -4.62 4.31 13.46
N TYR A 97 -5.00 3.26 12.72
CA TYR A 97 -6.41 2.84 12.58
C TYR A 97 -6.75 1.51 13.28
N GLY A 98 -5.77 0.79 13.80
CA GLY A 98 -5.92 -0.49 14.49
C GLY A 98 -5.87 -0.40 16.03
N ALA A 99 -5.73 0.79 16.59
CA ALA A 99 -5.77 1.06 18.03
C ALA A 99 -7.21 1.15 18.58
#